data_AF-A0A497PVW4-F1
#
_entry.id   AF-A0A497PVW4-F1
#
_cell.length_a   1.000
_cell.length_b   1.000
_cell.length_c   1.000
_cell.angle_alpha   90.00
_cell.angle_beta   90.00
_cell.angle_gamma   90.00
#
_symmetry.space_group_name_H-M   'P 1'
#
loop_
_entity.id
_entity.type
_entity.pdbx_description
1 polymer ?
#
loop_
_entity_poly.entity_id
_entity_poly.type
_entity_poly.pdbx_seq_one_letter_code
_entity_poly.pdbx_strand_id
1 'polypeptide(L)' 'SHAPYLVHVVDSNHESTWAEVSRAVRLAHSVKKEMIFAMVGGDKTKYIRLRRITP' A
#
# COMPACT_ATOMS: atom_id res chain seq x y z
N SER A 1 -13.87 17.41 -1.48
CA SER A 1 -12.57 17.03 -2.06
C SER A 1 -11.84 16.16 -1.04
N HIS A 2 -11.49 14.92 -1.37
CA HIS A 2 -10.82 13.99 -0.44
C HIS A 2 -9.54 13.42 -1.07
N ALA A 3 -8.58 13.03 -0.22
CA ALA A 3 -7.35 12.40 -0.68
C ALA A 3 -7.63 11.00 -1.26
N PRO A 4 -7.14 10.67 -2.47
CA PRO A 4 -7.42 9.38 -3.12
C PRO A 4 -6.59 8.20 -2.60
N TYR A 5 -5.47 8.47 -1.92
CA TYR A 5 -4.49 7.45 -1.55
C TYR A 5 -4.33 7.31 -0.03
N LEU A 6 -4.14 6.07 0.42
CA LEU A 6 -3.57 5.74 1.72
C LEU A 6 -2.20 5.12 1.46
N VAL A 7 -1.15 5.71 2.02
CA VAL A 7 0.24 5.32 1.73
C VAL A 7 0.84 4.58 2.92
N HIS A 8 1.36 3.39 2.68
CA HIS A 8 2.15 2.60 3.63
C HIS A 8 3.62 2.70 3.24
N VAL A 9 4.44 3.33 4.09
CA VAL A 9 5.87 3.52 3.83
C VAL A 9 6.64 2.35 4.40
N VAL A 10 7.49 1.74 3.59
CA VAL A 10 8.29 0.57 3.95
C VAL A 10 9.71 0.72 3.43
N ASP A 11 10.66 0.04 4.06
CA ASP A 11 12.02 -0.04 3.53
C ASP A 11 12.07 -0.83 2.21
N SER A 12 13.07 -0.55 1.38
CA SER A 12 13.26 -1.20 0.08
C SER A 12 13.45 -2.72 0.15
N ASN A 13 13.94 -3.22 1.29
CA ASN A 13 14.11 -4.64 1.58
C ASN A 13 13.03 -5.18 2.54
N HIS A 14 11.89 -4.50 2.64
CA HIS A 14 10.81 -4.93 3.54
C HIS A 14 10.17 -6.23 3.06
N GLU A 15 10.14 -7.22 3.95
CA GLU A 15 9.40 -8.46 3.79
C GLU A 15 8.13 -8.44 4.65
N SER A 16 7.04 -8.97 4.11
CA SER A 16 5.76 -9.04 4.80
C SER A 16 4.96 -10.26 4.34
N THR A 17 4.11 -10.76 5.24
CA THR A 17 3.17 -11.84 4.92
C THR A 17 2.01 -11.34 4.06
N TRP A 18 1.41 -12.22 3.26
CA TRP A 18 0.19 -11.88 2.52
C TRP A 18 -0.96 -11.44 3.42
N ALA A 19 -1.01 -11.92 4.66
CA ALA A 19 -2.02 -11.52 5.64
C ALA A 19 -1.88 -10.04 6.05
N GLU A 20 -0.65 -9.56 6.24
CA GLU A 20 -0.37 -8.15 6.54
C GLU A 20 -0.66 -7.23 5.36
N VAL A 21 -0.22 -7.62 4.15
CA VAL A 21 -0.55 -6.89 2.92
C VAL A 21 -2.06 -6.81 2.73
N SER A 22 -2.78 -7.92 2.94
CA SER A 22 -4.25 -7.97 2.87
C SER A 22 -4.91 -7.04 3.89
N ARG A 23 -4.35 -6.93 5.09
CA ARG A 23 -4.84 -6.02 6.14
C ARG A 23 -4.70 -4.56 5.73
N ALA A 24 -3.54 -4.19 5.17
CA ALA A 24 -3.30 -2.84 4.66
C ALA A 24 -4.28 -2.48 3.53
N VAL A 25 -4.48 -3.38 2.57
CA VAL A 25 -5.46 -3.19 1.49
C VAL A 25 -6.88 -3.05 2.05
N ARG A 26 -7.27 -3.87 3.05
CA ARG A 26 -8.57 -3.77 3.71
C ARG A 26 -8.76 -2.42 4.41
N LEU A 27 -7.71 -1.87 5.02
CA LEU A 27 -7.73 -0.56 5.66
C LEU A 27 -7.98 0.58 4.65
N ALA A 28 -7.32 0.56 3.50
CA ALA A 28 -7.59 1.57 2.46
C ALA A 28 -9.03 1.46 1.93
N HIS A 29 -9.51 0.22 1.76
CA HIS A 29 -10.86 -0.03 1.28
C HIS A 29 -11.94 0.52 2.22
N SER A 30 -11.78 0.43 3.54
CA SER A 30 -12.76 0.94 4.51
C SER A 30 -12.94 2.47 4.46
N VAL A 31 -11.91 3.20 4.02
CA VAL A 31 -11.93 4.66 3.87
C VAL A 31 -12.06 5.12 2.41
N LYS A 32 -12.42 4.20 1.50
CA LYS A 32 -12.61 4.47 0.06
C LYS A 32 -11.36 5.09 -0.59
N LYS A 33 -10.17 4.59 -0.26
CA LYS A 33 -8.88 5.00 -0.84
C LYS A 33 -8.19 3.83 -1.53
N GLU A 34 -7.26 4.14 -2.43
CA GLU A 34 -6.34 3.14 -2.98
C GLU A 34 -5.14 2.96 -2.04
N MET A 35 -4.70 1.71 -1.83
CA MET A 35 -3.50 1.41 -1.04
C MET A 35 -2.26 1.52 -1.92
N ILE A 36 -1.32 2.36 -1.49
CA ILE A 36 -0.01 2.54 -2.11
C ILE A 36 1.07 2.11 -1.11
N PHE A 37 1.93 1.19 -1.51
CA PHE A 37 3.18 0.89 -0.79
C PHE A 37 4.28 1.77 -1.36
N ALA A 38 4.87 2.62 -0.53
CA ALA A 38 6.00 3.46 -0.86
C ALA A 38 7.28 2.82 -0.30
N MET A 39 8.08 2.24 -1.17
CA MET A 39 9.34 1.59 -0.82
C MET A 39 10.46 2.62 -0.89
N VAL A 40 11.04 2.95 0.26
CA VAL A 40 12.12 3.93 0.38
C VAL A 40 13.47 3.22 0.52
N GLY A 41 14.47 3.64 -0.25
CA GLY A 41 15.84 3.10 -0.17
C GLY A 41 16.75 3.70 -1.23
N GLY A 42 17.95 4.13 -0.81
CA GLY A 42 18.88 4.88 -1.67
C GLY A 42 18.29 6.22 -2.13
N ASP A 43 18.53 6.58 -3.39
CA ASP A 43 18.15 7.90 -3.94
C ASP A 43 16.74 7.97 -4.55
N LYS A 44 15.99 6.86 -4.55
CA LYS A 44 14.69 6.78 -5.26
C LYS A 44 13.63 6.07 -4.44
N THR A 45 12.41 6.60 -4.48
CA THR A 45 11.22 5.95 -3.95
C THR A 45 10.50 5.20 -5.05
N LYS A 46 10.14 3.94 -4.79
CA LYS A 46 9.31 3.13 -5.69
C LYS A 46 7.91 2.99 -5.10
N TYR A 47 6.89 2.97 -5.95
CA TYR A 47 5.50 2.87 -5.52
C TYR A 47 4.84 1.64 -6.13
N ILE A 48 4.15 0.86 -5.30
CA ILE A 48 3.31 -0.26 -5.73
C ILE A 48 1.88 0.03 -5.30
N ARG A 49 0.95 -0.05 -6.25
CA ARG A 49 -0.48 0.02 -5.96
C ARG A 49 -1.07 -1.39 -5.87
N LEU A 50 -1.70 -1.71 -4.75
CA LEU A 50 -2.43 -2.97 -4.57
C LEU A 50 -3.91 -2.69 -4.32
N ARG A 51 -4.76 -3.48 -4.96
CA ARG A 51 -6.23 -3.43 -4.81
C ARG A 51 -6.80 -4.82 -4.65
N ARG A 52 -7.91 -4.92 -3.93
CA ARG A 52 -8.71 -6.14 -3.89
C ARG A 52 -9.34 -6.38 -5.27
N ILE A 53 -9.26 -7.62 -5.76
CA ILE A 53 -9.97 -8.08 -6.95
C ILE A 53 -11.03 -9.07 -6.49
N THR A 54 -12.26 -8.88 -6.96
CA THR A 54 -13.35 -9.86 -6.82
C THR A 54 -13.54 -10.49 -8.20
N PRO A 55 -13.58 -11.83 -8.31
CA PRO A 55 -13.85 -12.51 -9.58
C PRO A 55 -15.16 -12.08 -10.24
#